data_AF-A0A371YYI4-F1
#
_entry.id   AF-A0A371YYI4-F1
#
_cell.length_a   1.000
_cell.length_b   1.000
_cell.length_c   1.000
_cell.angle_alpha   90.00
_cell.angle_beta   90.00
_cell.angle_gamma   90.00
#
_symmetry.space_group_name_H-M   'P 1'
#
loop_
_entity.id
_entity.type
_entity.pdbx_description
1 polymer ?
#
loop_
_entity_poly.entity_id
_entity_poly.type
_entity_poly.pdbx_seq_one_letter_code
_entity_poly.pdbx_strand_id
1 'polypeptide(L)'
;VSASTPLIIPRTDYRLVGTRHLGATWKERARDNIAAIRLLAELEKEDRAATTAEQDVLIRFTGFGAGELANSLFPHGDDGFRAGWEDIGRALHDSTTDAERAGLMRATQYAHYTPELMVRSLWDMV
;
A
#
# COMPACT_ATOMS: atom_id res chain seq x y z
N VAL A 1 18.45 -4.98 31.64
CA VAL A 1 17.60 -4.48 30.54
C VAL A 1 16.27 -5.19 30.68
N SER A 2 15.20 -4.50 31.09
CA SER A 2 13.89 -5.13 31.22
C SER A 2 13.39 -5.51 29.83
N ALA A 3 13.06 -6.78 29.62
CA ALA A 3 12.41 -7.23 28.40
C ALA A 3 11.02 -6.59 28.33
N SER A 4 10.74 -5.86 27.24
CA SER A 4 9.39 -5.38 26.93
C SER A 4 8.47 -6.58 26.80
N THR A 5 7.35 -6.57 27.53
CA THR A 5 6.30 -7.59 27.35
C THR A 5 5.84 -7.56 25.89
N PRO A 6 5.74 -8.70 25.19
CA PRO A 6 5.26 -8.71 23.81
C PRO A 6 3.80 -8.25 23.77
N LEU A 7 3.50 -7.27 22.91
CA LEU A 7 2.13 -6.83 22.62
C LEU A 7 1.42 -7.90 21.81
N ILE A 8 0.62 -8.74 22.50
CA ILE A 8 -0.17 -9.79 21.83
C ILE A 8 -1.48 -9.18 21.33
N ILE A 9 -1.54 -8.88 20.04
CA ILE A 9 -2.79 -8.51 19.35
C ILE A 9 -3.36 -9.78 18.69
N PRO A 10 -4.57 -10.23 19.06
CA PRO A 10 -5.17 -11.40 18.42
C PRO A 10 -5.45 -11.10 16.95
N ARG A 11 -5.19 -12.09 16.08
CA ARG A 11 -5.54 -11.97 14.66
C ARG A 11 -7.05 -12.00 14.53
N THR A 12 -7.61 -10.97 13.91
CA THR A 12 -9.04 -10.85 13.63
C THR A 12 -9.26 -10.72 12.13
N ASP A 13 -10.29 -11.39 11.62
CA ASP A 13 -10.70 -11.25 10.23
C ASP A 13 -11.21 -9.83 9.95
N TYR A 14 -10.72 -9.24 8.85
CA TYR A 14 -11.17 -7.93 8.42
C TYR A 14 -12.56 -8.03 7.77
N ARG A 15 -13.47 -7.12 8.16
CA ARG A 15 -14.80 -6.99 7.57
C ARG A 15 -14.92 -5.61 6.92
N LEU A 16 -14.97 -5.59 5.59
CA LEU A 16 -15.18 -4.35 4.84
C LEU A 16 -16.64 -3.91 4.99
N VAL A 17 -16.87 -2.80 5.69
CA VAL A 17 -18.18 -2.15 5.78
C VAL A 17 -18.21 -0.94 4.86
N GLY A 18 -19.05 -0.96 3.83
CA GLY A 18 -19.15 0.14 2.87
C GLY A 18 -18.05 0.12 1.82
N THR A 19 -17.28 1.21 1.70
CA THR A 19 -16.20 1.35 0.71
C THR A 19 -14.84 1.38 1.38
N ARG A 20 -13.77 1.08 0.64
CA ARG A 20 -12.39 1.21 1.14
C ARG A 20 -11.95 2.66 1.40
N HIS A 21 -12.75 3.65 0.99
CA HIS A 21 -12.41 5.08 1.09
C HIS A 21 -11.09 5.43 0.38
N LEU A 22 -10.87 4.85 -0.80
CA LEU A 22 -9.68 5.16 -1.63
C LEU A 22 -9.63 6.64 -2.00
N GLY A 23 -8.41 7.18 -2.11
CA GLY A 23 -8.19 8.50 -2.69
C GLY A 23 -8.91 8.73 -4.03
N ALA A 24 -9.38 9.96 -4.25
CA ALA A 24 -10.09 10.33 -5.47
C ALA A 24 -9.15 10.45 -6.68
N THR A 25 -7.89 10.80 -6.43
CA THR A 25 -6.83 10.96 -7.42
C THR A 25 -5.78 9.86 -7.33
N TRP A 26 -5.02 9.66 -8.40
CA TRP A 26 -3.90 8.72 -8.38
C TRP A 26 -2.79 9.14 -7.39
N LYS A 27 -2.57 10.44 -7.17
CA LYS A 27 -1.62 10.89 -6.15
C LYS A 27 -2.07 10.54 -4.73
N GLU A 28 -3.35 10.63 -4.43
CA GLU A 28 -3.89 10.20 -3.14
C GLU A 28 -3.76 8.69 -2.97
N ARG A 29 -4.10 7.90 -3.99
CA ARG A 29 -3.93 6.44 -3.96
C ARG A 29 -2.47 6.00 -3.84
N ALA A 30 -1.54 6.74 -4.44
CA ALA A 30 -0.11 6.51 -4.24
C ALA A 30 0.30 6.72 -2.78
N ARG A 31 -0.25 7.75 -2.12
CA ARG A 31 -0.02 7.98 -0.68
C ARG A 31 -0.66 6.88 0.17
N ASP A 32 -1.86 6.42 -0.18
CA ASP A 32 -2.51 5.28 0.48
C ASP A 32 -1.63 4.02 0.37
N ASN A 33 -1.08 3.71 -0.82
CA ASN A 33 -0.16 2.60 -1.00
C ASN A 33 1.09 2.73 -0.12
N ILE A 34 1.72 3.90 -0.08
CA ILE A 34 2.92 4.14 0.73
C ILE A 34 2.60 4.03 2.23
N ALA A 35 1.45 4.54 2.67
CA ALA A 35 1.00 4.39 4.06
C ALA A 35 0.83 2.91 4.44
N ALA A 36 0.23 2.11 3.56
CA ALA A 36 0.09 0.67 3.77
C ALA A 36 1.45 -0.07 3.81
N ILE A 37 2.39 0.29 2.93
CA ILE A 37 3.75 -0.30 2.93
C ILE A 37 4.47 0.01 4.26
N ARG A 38 4.45 1.28 4.70
CA ARG A 38 5.07 1.70 5.97
C ARG A 38 4.46 0.97 7.16
N LEU A 39 3.14 0.88 7.19
CA LEU A 39 2.43 0.20 8.26
C LEU A 39 2.78 -1.28 8.29
N LEU A 40 2.82 -1.96 7.15
CA LEU A 40 3.23 -3.36 7.07
C LEU A 40 4.64 -3.57 7.63
N ALA A 41 5.60 -2.71 7.26
CA ALA A 41 6.98 -2.79 7.75
C ALA A 41 7.07 -2.62 9.28
N GLU A 42 6.32 -1.68 9.88
CA GLU A 42 6.29 -1.54 11.35
C GLU A 42 5.63 -2.75 12.02
N LEU A 43 4.55 -3.30 11.47
CA LEU A 43 3.89 -4.50 11.99
C LEU A 43 4.83 -5.72 11.99
N GLU A 44 5.60 -5.90 10.93
CA GLU A 44 6.60 -6.98 10.82
C GLU A 44 7.74 -6.80 11.83
N LYS A 45 8.24 -5.58 12.00
CA LYS A 45 9.28 -5.25 12.97
C LYS A 45 8.81 -5.44 14.42
N GLU A 46 7.54 -5.15 14.70
CA GLU A 46 6.91 -5.33 16.00
C GLU A 46 6.45 -6.77 16.26
N ASP A 47 6.53 -7.64 15.26
CA ASP A 47 6.09 -9.05 15.28
C ASP A 47 4.66 -9.21 15.84
N ARG A 48 3.72 -8.40 15.31
CA ARG A 48 2.32 -8.40 15.77
C ARG A 48 1.30 -8.33 14.64
N ALA A 49 0.07 -8.72 14.97
CA ALA A 49 -1.07 -8.53 14.08
C ALA A 49 -1.50 -7.05 14.00
N ALA A 50 -2.11 -6.69 12.87
CA ALA A 50 -2.79 -5.42 12.69
C ALA A 50 -4.08 -5.36 13.52
N THR A 51 -4.34 -4.22 14.15
CA THR A 51 -5.66 -3.83 14.66
C THR A 51 -6.64 -3.58 13.51
N THR A 52 -7.94 -3.52 13.79
CA THR A 52 -8.96 -3.19 12.78
C THR A 52 -8.70 -1.85 12.08
N ALA A 53 -8.29 -0.82 12.83
CA ALA A 53 -7.97 0.49 12.25
C ALA A 53 -6.72 0.44 11.35
N GLU A 54 -5.76 -0.42 11.66
CA GLU A 54 -4.59 -0.65 10.80
C GLU A 54 -4.97 -1.47 9.55
N GLN A 55 -5.89 -2.43 9.69
CA GLN A 55 -6.45 -3.16 8.53
C GLN A 55 -7.18 -2.21 7.56
N ASP A 56 -7.88 -1.18 8.07
CA ASP A 56 -8.49 -0.12 7.24
C ASP A 56 -7.49 0.68 6.42
N VAL A 57 -6.23 0.77 6.86
CA VAL A 57 -5.14 1.38 6.09
C VAL A 57 -4.60 0.39 5.08
N LEU A 58 -4.34 -0.86 5.50
CA LEU A 58 -3.79 -1.90 4.64
C LEU A 58 -4.69 -2.21 3.43
N ILE A 59 -6.02 -2.23 3.61
CA ILE A 59 -6.98 -2.53 2.54
C ILE A 59 -7.01 -1.47 1.42
N ARG A 60 -6.45 -0.27 1.67
CA ARG A 60 -6.35 0.80 0.67
C ARG A 60 -5.18 0.60 -0.29
N PHE A 61 -4.30 -0.36 -0.04
CA PHE A 61 -3.27 -0.74 -0.99
C PHE A 61 -3.90 -1.29 -2.27
N THR A 62 -3.70 -0.59 -3.38
CA THR A 62 -4.20 -0.97 -4.71
C THR A 62 -3.08 -1.33 -5.68
N GLY A 63 -1.82 -1.24 -5.24
CA GLY A 63 -0.65 -1.44 -6.09
C GLY A 63 -0.41 -0.30 -7.07
N PHE A 64 0.54 -0.50 -8.00
CA PHE A 64 1.06 0.57 -8.87
C PHE A 64 0.83 0.35 -10.36
N GLY A 65 0.01 -0.64 -10.75
CA GLY A 65 -0.20 -0.98 -12.16
C GLY A 65 -1.10 -0.03 -12.95
N ALA A 66 -1.73 0.96 -12.30
CA ALA A 66 -2.35 2.06 -13.04
C ALA A 66 -1.27 2.84 -13.81
N GLY A 67 -1.46 3.08 -15.10
CA GLY A 67 -0.43 3.67 -15.97
C GLY A 67 0.10 5.02 -15.45
N GLU A 68 -0.73 5.84 -14.81
CA GLU A 68 -0.29 7.09 -14.20
C GLU A 68 0.66 6.87 -13.00
N LEU A 69 0.40 5.85 -12.18
CA LEU A 69 1.29 5.46 -11.07
C LEU A 69 2.59 4.88 -11.62
N ALA A 70 2.50 3.91 -12.53
CA ALA A 70 3.65 3.24 -13.12
C ALA A 70 4.61 4.25 -13.76
N ASN A 71 4.10 5.11 -14.66
CA ASN A 71 4.92 6.06 -15.41
C ASN A 71 5.44 7.23 -14.56
N SER A 72 4.81 7.54 -13.42
CA SER A 72 5.23 8.67 -12.58
C SER A 72 6.18 8.28 -11.46
N LEU A 73 6.08 7.03 -10.96
CA LEU A 73 6.84 6.53 -9.80
C LEU A 73 7.92 5.51 -10.16
N PHE A 74 7.85 4.92 -11.36
CA PHE A 74 8.86 3.99 -11.88
C PHE A 74 9.34 4.45 -13.27
N PRO A 75 10.05 5.59 -13.34
CA PRO A 75 10.61 6.08 -14.60
C PRO A 75 11.65 5.10 -15.16
N HIS A 76 11.87 5.14 -16.48
CA HIS A 76 12.79 4.24 -17.16
C HIS A 76 14.20 4.84 -17.18
N GLY A 77 15.23 4.04 -16.89
CA GLY A 77 16.61 4.49 -16.96
C GLY A 77 16.95 5.56 -15.91
N ASP A 78 17.65 6.61 -16.33
CA ASP A 78 18.12 7.70 -15.46
C ASP A 78 17.10 8.85 -15.30
N ASP A 79 15.88 8.67 -15.82
CA ASP A 79 14.82 9.66 -15.71
C ASP A 79 14.38 9.82 -14.25
N GLY A 80 14.17 11.07 -13.82
CA GLY A 80 13.61 11.38 -12.51
C GLY A 80 12.11 11.12 -12.44
N PHE A 81 11.53 11.24 -11.23
CA PHE A 81 10.08 11.22 -11.07
C PHE A 81 9.41 12.31 -11.90
N ARG A 82 8.19 12.03 -12.36
CA ARG A 82 7.40 13.02 -13.11
C ARG A 82 7.19 14.29 -12.29
N ALA A 83 7.16 15.44 -12.95
CA ALA A 83 6.86 16.74 -12.34
C ALA A 83 5.62 16.69 -11.40
N GLY A 84 5.82 17.07 -10.15
CA GLY A 84 4.81 17.07 -9.09
C GLY A 84 4.58 15.71 -8.40
N TRP A 85 5.39 14.69 -8.69
CA TRP A 85 5.39 13.38 -8.04
C TRP A 85 6.62 13.12 -7.19
N GLU A 86 7.58 14.04 -7.16
CA GLU A 86 8.89 13.87 -6.57
C GLU A 86 8.84 13.54 -5.08
N ASP A 87 7.93 14.18 -4.33
CA ASP A 87 7.73 13.88 -2.90
C ASP A 87 7.17 12.47 -2.69
N ILE A 88 6.25 12.03 -3.55
CA ILE A 88 5.64 10.70 -3.46
C ILE A 88 6.68 9.64 -3.85
N GLY A 89 7.49 9.90 -4.88
CA GLY A 89 8.58 9.04 -5.30
C GLY A 89 9.66 8.89 -4.22
N ARG A 90 10.08 10.00 -3.59
CA ARG A 90 10.98 9.96 -2.42
C ARG A 90 10.37 9.16 -1.28
N ALA A 91 9.12 9.43 -0.92
CA ALA A 91 8.44 8.69 0.13
C ALA A 91 8.36 7.18 -0.15
N LEU A 92 8.17 6.78 -1.41
CA LEU A 92 8.22 5.37 -1.82
C LEU A 92 9.61 4.77 -1.63
N HIS A 93 10.68 5.47 -2.07
CA HIS A 93 12.05 5.03 -1.85
C HIS A 93 12.39 4.91 -0.36
N ASP A 94 12.02 5.89 0.45
CA ASP A 94 12.28 5.87 1.89
C ASP A 94 11.55 4.73 2.62
N SER A 95 10.48 4.21 2.02
CA SER A 95 9.63 3.15 2.62
C SER A 95 9.91 1.77 2.06
N THR A 96 10.87 1.62 1.14
CA THR A 96 11.14 0.36 0.45
C THR A 96 12.63 0.14 0.27
N THR A 97 13.06 -1.11 0.41
CA THR A 97 14.35 -1.54 -0.10
C THR A 97 14.37 -1.55 -1.63
N ASP A 98 15.56 -1.56 -2.21
CA ASP A 98 15.73 -1.66 -3.67
C ASP A 98 15.09 -2.93 -4.24
N ALA A 99 15.17 -4.05 -3.51
CA ALA A 99 14.58 -5.32 -3.91
C ALA A 99 13.04 -5.28 -3.93
N GLU A 100 12.43 -4.70 -2.89
CA GLU A 100 10.97 -4.52 -2.82
C GLU A 100 10.49 -3.58 -3.92
N ARG A 101 11.19 -2.46 -4.13
CA ARG A 101 10.86 -1.49 -5.16
C ARG A 101 10.97 -2.09 -6.57
N ALA A 102 11.99 -2.91 -6.83
CA ALA A 102 12.08 -3.67 -8.07
C ALA A 102 10.92 -4.68 -8.23
N GLY A 103 10.46 -5.28 -7.13
CA GLY A 103 9.25 -6.12 -7.11
C GLY A 103 7.99 -5.34 -7.47
N LEU A 104 7.77 -4.19 -6.85
CA LEU A 104 6.64 -3.29 -7.14
C LEU A 104 6.66 -2.84 -8.61
N MET A 105 7.83 -2.48 -9.13
CA MET A 105 8.01 -2.10 -10.53
C MET A 105 7.60 -3.22 -11.48
N ARG A 106 8.04 -4.46 -11.24
CA ARG A 106 7.65 -5.62 -12.08
C ARG A 106 6.15 -5.88 -12.01
N ALA A 107 5.53 -5.69 -10.84
CA ALA A 107 4.10 -5.87 -10.68
C ALA A 107 3.26 -4.89 -11.52
N THR A 108 3.81 -3.72 -11.88
CA THR A 108 3.09 -2.73 -12.71
C THR A 108 2.64 -3.27 -14.07
N GLN A 109 3.39 -4.23 -14.64
CA GLN A 109 3.12 -4.80 -15.95
C GLN A 109 1.90 -5.75 -15.95
N TYR A 110 1.60 -6.39 -14.81
CA TYR A 110 0.62 -7.47 -14.73
C TYR A 110 -0.52 -7.20 -13.74
N ALA A 111 -0.35 -6.25 -12.82
CA ALA A 111 -1.38 -5.90 -11.86
C ALA A 111 -2.35 -4.88 -12.49
N HIS A 112 -3.60 -5.27 -12.68
CA HIS A 112 -4.64 -4.35 -13.12
C HIS A 112 -5.45 -3.84 -11.94
N TYR A 113 -5.74 -2.54 -11.94
CA TYR A 113 -6.63 -1.94 -10.95
C TYR A 113 -8.02 -2.56 -11.04
N THR A 114 -8.49 -3.13 -9.93
CA THR A 114 -9.86 -3.67 -9.82
C THR A 114 -10.80 -2.58 -9.27
N PRO A 115 -11.89 -2.24 -9.98
CA PRO A 115 -12.84 -1.21 -9.54
C PRO A 115 -13.45 -1.49 -8.16
N GLU A 116 -13.75 -0.42 -7.41
CA GLU A 116 -14.34 -0.49 -6.07
C GLU A 116 -15.62 -1.33 -6.02
N LEU A 117 -16.46 -1.23 -7.06
CA LEU A 117 -17.69 -2.01 -7.17
C LEU A 117 -17.40 -3.52 -7.13
N MET A 118 -16.42 -3.97 -7.92
CA MET A 118 -16.07 -5.39 -7.98
C MET A 118 -15.52 -5.90 -6.65
N VAL A 119 -14.66 -5.10 -6.00
CA VAL A 119 -14.13 -5.46 -4.67
C VAL A 119 -15.24 -5.55 -3.64
N ARG A 120 -16.14 -4.56 -3.58
CA ARG A 120 -17.28 -4.59 -2.65
C ARG A 120 -18.20 -5.78 -2.88
N SER A 121 -18.56 -6.06 -4.14
CA SER A 121 -19.42 -7.19 -4.47
C SER A 121 -18.84 -8.53 -4.03
N LEU A 122 -17.51 -8.71 -4.08
CA LEU A 122 -16.86 -9.91 -3.57
C LEU A 122 -16.91 -10.00 -2.03
N TRP A 123 -16.76 -8.88 -1.34
CA TRP A 123 -16.82 -8.84 0.13
C TRP A 123 -18.23 -8.97 0.69
N ASP A 124 -19.25 -8.53 -0.04
CA ASP A 124 -20.65 -8.70 0.34
C ASP A 124 -21.11 -10.18 0.28
N MET A 125 -20.31 -11.07 -0.33
CA MET A 125 -20.63 -12.51 -0.45
C MET A 125 -20.17 -13.36 0.75
N VAL A 126 -19.40 -12.80 1.70
CA VAL A 126 -18.76 -13.52 2.82
C VAL A 126 -19.12 -12.94 4.18
#